data_AF-A0A3P6C690-F1
#
_entry.id   AF-A0A3P6C690-F1
#
_cell.length_a   1.000
_cell.length_b   1.000
_cell.length_c   1.000
_cell.angle_alpha   90.00
_cell.angle_beta   90.00
_cell.angle_gamma   90.00
#
_symmetry.space_group_name_H-M   'P 1'
#
loop_
_entity.id
_entity.type
_entity.pdbx_description
1 polymer ?
#
loop_
_entity_poly.entity_id
_entity_poly.type
_entity_poly.pdbx_seq_one_letter_code
_entity_poly.pdbx_strand_id
1 'polypeptide(L)'
;MGLSGPMLRASGIPWDLRKVDRYESYDEFEWEIQWQKQRDSLARYLVRLSEMTESIKIIQQVLERLPGGPYENLDYIVISSKRLLNRIK
;
A
#
# COMPACT_ATOMS: atom_id res chain seq x y z
N MET A 1 -15.27 3.29 -20.78
CA MET A 1 -13.84 3.52 -20.44
C MET A 1 -13.59 2.99 -19.03
N GLY A 2 -12.53 2.21 -18.81
CA GLY A 2 -12.19 1.62 -17.50
C GLY A 2 -11.10 2.43 -16.78
N LEU A 3 -11.47 3.57 -16.18
CA LEU A 3 -10.54 4.45 -15.47
C LEU A 3 -10.40 4.03 -13.99
N SER A 4 -9.22 4.24 -13.42
CA SER A 4 -8.88 3.89 -12.03
C SER A 4 -8.05 4.97 -11.33
N GLY A 5 -7.85 4.80 -10.02
CA GLY A 5 -6.99 5.66 -9.20
C GLY A 5 -7.42 7.13 -9.18
N PRO A 6 -6.50 8.09 -9.36
CA PRO A 6 -6.78 9.52 -9.19
C PRO A 6 -7.77 10.06 -10.23
N MET A 7 -7.89 9.42 -11.39
CA MET A 7 -8.92 9.77 -12.39
C MET A 7 -10.32 9.49 -11.84
N LEU A 8 -10.50 8.33 -11.21
CA LEU A 8 -11.76 7.89 -10.61
C LEU A 8 -12.06 8.73 -9.35
N ARG A 9 -11.06 8.96 -8.52
CA ARG A 9 -11.20 9.77 -7.28
C ARG A 9 -11.51 11.23 -7.56
N ALA A 10 -10.93 11.83 -8.59
CA ALA A 10 -11.27 13.19 -8.99
C ALA A 10 -12.68 13.31 -9.63
N SER A 11 -13.33 12.18 -9.92
CA SER A 11 -14.70 12.15 -10.46
C SER A 11 -15.81 12.15 -9.41
N GLY A 12 -15.43 12.16 -8.13
CA GLY A 12 -16.33 12.11 -6.98
C GLY A 12 -16.58 10.70 -6.45
N ILE A 13 -15.76 9.72 -6.85
CA ILE A 13 -15.90 8.31 -6.42
C ILE A 13 -14.76 7.98 -5.46
N PRO A 14 -15.02 7.87 -4.14
CA PRO A 14 -14.01 7.58 -3.13
C PRO A 14 -13.60 6.09 -3.15
N TRP A 15 -12.90 5.68 -4.19
CA TRP A 15 -12.49 4.29 -4.40
C TRP A 15 -10.96 4.14 -4.40
N ASP A 16 -10.45 3.22 -3.57
CA ASP A 16 -9.03 2.88 -3.49
C ASP A 16 -8.83 1.41 -3.09
N LEU A 17 -7.98 0.70 -3.83
CA LEU A 17 -7.71 -0.73 -3.62
C LEU A 17 -7.10 -1.01 -2.24
N ARG A 18 -6.33 -0.08 -1.67
CA ARG A 18 -5.69 -0.25 -0.35
C ARG A 18 -6.71 -0.36 0.78
N LYS A 19 -7.92 0.19 0.63
CA LYS A 19 -9.03 0.03 1.60
C LYS A 19 -9.99 -1.09 1.22
N VAL A 20 -10.19 -1.34 -0.07
CA VAL A 20 -11.17 -2.33 -0.57
C VAL A 20 -10.61 -3.75 -0.43
N ASP A 21 -9.43 -4.00 -0.98
CA ASP A 21 -8.81 -5.33 -1.02
C ASP A 21 -7.92 -5.58 0.20
N ARG A 22 -7.54 -4.50 0.92
CA ARG A 22 -6.74 -4.53 2.16
C ARG A 22 -5.50 -5.42 2.01
N TYR A 23 -4.76 -5.23 0.93
CA TYR A 23 -3.51 -5.95 0.72
C TYR A 23 -2.40 -5.41 1.63
N GLU A 24 -1.43 -6.26 1.98
CA GLU A 24 -0.39 -5.97 2.99
C GLU A 24 -1.00 -5.50 4.33
N SER A 25 -0.35 -4.56 5.01
CA SER A 25 -0.78 -3.99 6.30
C SER A 25 -1.42 -2.61 6.17
N TYR A 26 -2.02 -2.25 5.02
CA TYR A 26 -2.61 -0.91 4.84
C TYR A 26 -3.84 -0.63 5.71
N ASP A 27 -4.45 -1.67 6.27
CA ASP A 27 -5.58 -1.60 7.21
C ASP A 27 -5.16 -1.30 8.66
N GLU A 28 -3.89 -1.56 9.01
CA GLU A 28 -3.32 -1.26 10.32
C GLU A 28 -3.03 0.23 10.54
N PHE A 29 -3.03 1.03 9.46
CA PHE A 29 -2.71 2.46 9.48
C PHE A 29 -3.94 3.36 9.31
N GLU A 30 -3.92 4.50 10.00
CA GLU A 30 -4.97 5.51 9.92
C GLU A 30 -4.71 6.51 8.79
N TRP A 31 -5.47 6.40 7.72
CA TRP A 31 -5.40 7.28 6.54
C TRP A 31 -6.73 7.31 5.80
N GLU A 32 -6.95 8.37 5.04
CA GLU A 32 -8.21 8.66 4.34
C GLU A 32 -8.04 8.67 2.82
N ILE A 33 -9.08 8.20 2.11
CA ILE A 33 -9.10 8.24 0.63
C ILE A 33 -9.31 9.69 0.19
N GLN A 34 -8.36 10.25 -0.56
CA GLN A 34 -8.44 11.61 -1.06
C GLN A 34 -9.21 11.64 -2.39
N TRP A 35 -10.29 12.40 -2.45
CA TRP A 35 -11.14 12.49 -3.63
C TRP A 35 -11.64 13.92 -3.83
N GLN A 36 -12.09 14.22 -5.04
CA GLN A 36 -12.58 15.55 -5.41
C GLN A 36 -13.83 15.40 -6.28
N LYS A 37 -14.71 16.41 -6.26
CA LYS A 37 -16.01 16.37 -6.98
C LYS A 37 -15.98 17.09 -8.33
N GLN A 38 -14.98 17.95 -8.54
CA GLN A 38 -14.93 18.96 -9.60
C GLN A 38 -14.64 18.39 -10.99
N ARG A 39 -14.17 17.12 -11.10
CA ARG A 39 -14.03 16.37 -12.38
C ARG A 39 -13.11 17.01 -13.43
N ASP A 40 -12.31 18.01 -13.06
CA ASP A 40 -11.39 18.71 -13.95
C ASP A 40 -9.93 18.26 -13.74
N SER A 41 -9.01 18.86 -14.49
CA SER A 41 -7.57 18.61 -14.33
C SER A 41 -7.03 19.08 -12.99
N LEU A 42 -7.58 20.18 -12.45
CA LEU A 42 -7.20 20.71 -11.14
C LEU A 42 -7.58 19.74 -10.02
N ALA A 43 -8.77 19.14 -10.07
CA ALA A 43 -9.21 18.11 -9.13
C ALA A 43 -8.23 16.93 -9.09
N ARG A 44 -7.74 16.48 -10.26
CA ARG A 44 -6.74 15.41 -10.35
C ARG A 44 -5.41 15.83 -9.72
N TYR A 45 -5.00 17.08 -9.93
CA TYR A 45 -3.80 17.62 -9.32
C TYR A 45 -3.94 17.69 -7.79
N LEU A 46 -5.05 18.20 -7.28
CA LEU A 46 -5.33 18.29 -5.84
C LEU A 46 -5.39 16.91 -5.18
N VAL A 47 -6.07 15.93 -5.79
CA VAL A 47 -6.07 14.54 -5.30
C VAL A 47 -4.64 14.03 -5.11
N ARG A 48 -3.74 14.29 -6.07
CA ARG A 48 -2.34 13.85 -5.97
C ARG A 48 -1.59 14.54 -4.84
N LEU A 49 -1.78 15.85 -4.66
CA LEU A 49 -1.14 16.57 -3.56
C LEU A 49 -1.60 16.04 -2.20
N SER A 50 -2.91 15.86 -2.03
CA SER A 50 -3.47 15.30 -0.80
C SER A 50 -2.99 13.86 -0.55
N GLU A 51 -2.85 13.04 -1.59
CA GLU A 51 -2.30 11.68 -1.49
C GLU A 51 -0.84 11.69 -1.01
N MET A 52 -0.03 12.68 -1.38
CA MET A 52 1.34 12.81 -0.86
C MET A 52 1.33 13.08 0.64
N THR A 53 0.42 13.94 1.11
CA THR A 53 0.28 14.22 2.55
C THR A 53 -0.15 12.96 3.32
N GLU A 54 -1.14 12.22 2.82
CA GLU A 54 -1.54 10.94 3.45
C GLU A 54 -0.42 9.89 3.40
N SER A 55 0.38 9.87 2.33
CA SER A 55 1.53 8.97 2.22
C SER A 55 2.56 9.26 3.31
N ILE A 56 2.85 10.53 3.58
CA ILE A 56 3.74 10.94 4.68
C ILE A 56 3.16 10.51 6.03
N LYS A 57 1.85 10.68 6.24
CA LYS A 57 1.16 10.25 7.46
C LYS A 57 1.29 8.74 7.70
N ILE A 58 1.16 7.92 6.65
CA ILE A 58 1.37 6.47 6.75
C ILE A 58 2.82 6.15 7.10
N ILE A 59 3.79 6.79 6.42
CA ILE A 59 5.23 6.57 6.69
C ILE A 59 5.57 6.89 8.15
N GLN A 60 5.03 7.97 8.71
CA GLN A 60 5.24 8.32 10.13
C GLN A 60 4.71 7.23 11.07
N GLN A 61 3.51 6.69 10.82
CA GLN A 61 2.95 5.60 11.62
C GLN A 61 3.76 4.29 11.48
N VAL A 62 4.28 4.00 10.29
CA VAL A 62 5.17 2.84 10.06
C VAL A 62 6.44 2.97 10.89
N LEU A 63 7.06 4.15 10.92
CA LEU A 63 8.30 4.37 11.67
C LEU A 63 8.13 4.14 13.18
N GLU A 64 6.96 4.45 13.74
CA GLU A 64 6.65 4.21 15.16
C GLU A 64 6.39 2.73 15.48
N ARG A 65 5.91 1.96 14.49
CA ARG A 65 5.43 0.58 14.68
C ARG A 65 6.32 -0.48 14.04
N LEU A 66 7.48 -0.09 13.50
CA LEU A 66 8.33 -0.98 12.72
C LEU A 66 8.80 -2.17 13.58
N PRO A 67 8.35 -3.41 13.29
CA PRO A 67 8.79 -4.56 14.04
C PRO A 67 10.22 -4.92 13.65
N GLY A 68 11.01 -5.37 14.63
CA GLY A 68 12.25 -6.09 14.34
C GLY A 68 11.93 -7.50 13.84
N GLY A 69 12.82 -8.07 13.04
CA GLY A 69 12.69 -9.47 12.61
C GLY A 69 13.36 -9.75 11.27
N PRO A 70 13.34 -11.01 10.84
CA PRO A 70 13.74 -11.40 9.49
C PRO A 70 12.82 -10.75 8.46
N TYR A 71 13.39 -10.12 7.44
CA TYR A 71 12.65 -9.46 6.35
C TYR A 71 12.42 -10.38 5.14
N GLU A 72 13.09 -11.54 5.13
CA GLU A 72 12.93 -12.56 4.10
C GLU A 72 12.03 -13.68 4.59
N ASN A 73 11.32 -14.30 3.65
CA ASN A 73 10.58 -15.52 3.94
C ASN A 73 11.58 -16.66 4.21
N LEU A 74 11.79 -16.93 5.50
CA LEU A 74 12.72 -17.96 6.00
C LEU A 74 12.37 -19.38 5.53
N ASP A 75 11.14 -19.63 5.06
CA ASP A 75 10.72 -20.96 4.60
C ASP A 75 11.55 -21.41 3.39
N TYR A 76 11.99 -20.51 2.51
CA TYR A 76 12.88 -20.85 1.40
C TYR A 76 14.29 -21.24 1.85
N ILE A 77 14.82 -20.61 2.90
CA ILE A 77 16.14 -20.95 3.48
C ILE A 77 16.07 -22.31 4.17
N VAL A 78 14.97 -22.58 4.88
CA VAL A 78 14.74 -23.89 5.52
C VAL A 78 14.59 -24.99 4.47
N ILE A 79 13.85 -24.75 3.39
CA ILE A 79 13.70 -25.71 2.29
C ILE A 79 15.04 -25.95 1.58
N SER A 80 15.80 -24.90 1.26
CA SER A 80 17.12 -25.01 0.61
C SER A 80 18.14 -25.73 1.49
N SER A 81 18.22 -25.38 2.78
CA SER A 81 19.10 -26.04 3.76
C SER A 81 18.73 -27.51 3.98
N LYS A 82 17.44 -27.85 4.09
CA LYS A 82 16.99 -29.26 4.15
C LYS A 82 17.32 -30.01 2.86
N ARG A 83 17.21 -29.36 1.69
CA ARG A 83 17.54 -29.95 0.38
C ARG A 83 19.05 -30.18 0.22
N LEU A 84 19.89 -29.30 0.77
CA LEU A 84 21.36 -29.46 0.82
C LEU A 84 21.80 -30.56 1.79
N LEU A 85 21.22 -30.62 2.99
CA LEU A 85 21.51 -31.66 3.97
C LEU A 85 21.13 -33.07 3.48
N ASN A 86 20.05 -33.21 2.74
CA ASN A 86 19.64 -34.47 2.12
C ASN A 86 20.49 -34.89 0.91
N ARG A 87 21.41 -34.04 0.46
CA ARG A 87 22.31 -34.29 -0.69
C ARG A 87 23.71 -34.73 -0.26
N ILE A 88 24.03 -34.59 1.03
CA ILE A 88 25.29 -34.98 1.67
C ILE A 88 25.18 -36.35 2.37
N LYS A 89 23.95 -36.88 2.50
CA LYS A 89 23.69 -38.29 2.81
C LYS A 89 23.54 -39.08 1.52
#